data_AF-A0A482V3N7-F1
#
_entry.id   AF-A0A482V3N7-F1
#
_cell.length_a   1.000
_cell.length_b   1.000
_cell.length_c   1.000
_cell.angle_alpha   90.00
_cell.angle_beta   90.00
_cell.angle_gamma   90.00
#
_symmetry.space_group_name_H-M   'P 1'
#
loop_
_entity.id
_entity.type
_entity.pdbx_description
1 polymer ?
#
loop_
_entity_poly.entity_id
_entity_poly.type
_entity_poly.pdbx_seq_one_letter_code
_entity_poly.pdbx_strand_id
1 'polypeptide(L)' 'MCRNPYEACCPGEKFPGDDCPPVWGKCGHAFHMQCVMKWLESQQNVKQECPLCRQAWGFREE' A
#
# COMPACT_ATOMS: atom_id res chain seq x y z
N MET A 1 0.87 -7.39 -5.04
CA MET A 1 1.79 -6.48 -4.31
C MET A 1 3.11 -6.42 -5.06
N CYS A 2 3.70 -5.24 -5.21
CA CYS A 2 5.02 -5.09 -5.83
C CYS A 2 6.02 -6.00 -5.09
N ARG A 3 6.67 -6.94 -5.79
CA ARG A 3 7.64 -7.88 -5.19
C ARG A 3 9.00 -7.20 -4.91
N ASN A 4 9.02 -5.87 -4.86
CA ASN A 4 10.20 -5.05 -4.61
C ASN A 4 10.43 -4.91 -3.10
N PRO A 5 11.68 -4.78 -2.65
CA PRO A 5 11.98 -4.51 -1.25
C PRO A 5 11.37 -3.17 -0.81
N TYR A 6 11.04 -3.04 0.48
CA TYR A 6 10.43 -1.83 1.07
C TYR A 6 11.18 -0.52 0.74
N GLU A 7 12.48 -0.64 0.51
CA GLU A 7 13.47 0.40 0.22
C GLU A 7 13.68 0.66 -1.29
N ALA A 8 13.03 -0.09 -2.18
CA ALA A 8 13.07 0.20 -3.61
C ALA A 8 11.87 1.07 -4.01
N CYS A 9 12.19 2.24 -4.58
CA CYS A 9 11.25 3.12 -5.25
C CYS A 9 10.35 2.31 -6.21
N CYS A 10 9.05 2.58 -6.17
CA CYS A 10 8.07 1.90 -7.00
C CYS A 10 8.45 2.03 -8.49
N PRO A 11 8.39 0.95 -9.30
CA PRO A 11 8.67 1.05 -10.73
C PRO A 11 7.59 1.90 -11.41
N GLY A 12 7.89 3.18 -11.64
CA GLY A 12 6.96 4.14 -12.26
C GLY A 12 7.12 5.60 -11.80
N GLU A 13 7.90 5.88 -10.76
CA GLU A 13 8.14 7.25 -10.32
C GLU A 13 9.06 7.99 -11.30
N LYS A 14 8.55 9.07 -11.88
CA LYS A 14 9.29 9.97 -12.78
C LYS A 14 10.07 11.06 -12.05
N PHE A 15 9.98 11.12 -10.72
CA PHE A 15 10.57 12.19 -9.92
C PHE A 15 11.47 11.62 -8.82
N PRO A 16 12.80 11.88 -8.86
CA PRO A 16 13.68 11.61 -7.74
C PRO A 16 13.45 12.70 -6.69
N GLY A 17 12.68 12.42 -5.64
CA GLY A 17 12.52 13.38 -4.53
C GLY A 17 11.24 13.27 -3.69
N ASP A 18 10.26 12.46 -4.08
CA ASP A 18 9.10 12.18 -3.23
C ASP A 18 9.41 10.92 -2.41
N ASP A 19 9.93 11.11 -1.21
CA ASP A 19 10.08 10.05 -0.20
C ASP A 19 8.68 9.51 0.12
N CYS A 20 8.19 8.56 -0.68
CA CYS A 20 6.84 8.03 -0.53
C CYS A 20 6.78 7.20 0.76
N PRO A 21 6.19 7.72 1.86
CA PRO A 21 6.27 7.03 3.14
C PRO A 21 5.45 5.73 3.06
N PRO A 22 5.95 4.63 3.65
CA PRO A 22 5.17 3.40 3.73
C PRO A 22 3.92 3.66 4.55
N VAL A 23 2.77 3.21 4.04
CA VAL A 23 1.49 3.32 4.75
C VAL A 23 1.24 2.05 5.54
N TRP A 24 0.72 2.23 6.74
CA TRP A 24 0.41 1.13 7.65
C TRP A 24 -1.09 0.87 7.68
N GLY A 25 -1.47 -0.39 7.59
CA GLY A 25 -2.83 -0.81 7.87
C GLY A 25 -3.08 -0.89 9.38
N LYS A 26 -4.34 -0.75 9.80
CA LYS A 26 -4.77 -1.07 11.18
C LYS A 26 -4.43 -2.49 11.62
N CYS A 27 -4.24 -3.39 10.66
CA CYS A 27 -3.77 -4.76 10.88
C CYS A 27 -2.26 -4.86 11.20
N GLY A 28 -1.50 -3.76 11.19
CA GLY A 28 -0.06 -3.74 11.45
C GLY A 28 0.82 -4.09 10.25
N HIS A 29 0.27 -4.24 9.05
CA HIS A 29 1.03 -4.48 7.83
C HIS A 29 1.39 -3.16 7.13
N ALA A 30 2.64 -3.01 6.74
CA ALA A 30 3.13 -1.89 5.95
C ALA A 30 3.11 -2.21 4.46
N PHE A 31 2.76 -1.22 3.65
CA PHE A 31 2.74 -1.33 2.20
C PHE A 31 3.17 -0.01 1.56
N HIS A 32 3.72 -0.05 0.34
CA HIS A 32 3.92 1.19 -0.42
C HIS A 32 2.58 1.84 -0.75
N MET A 33 2.50 3.17 -0.63
CA MET A 33 1.27 3.93 -0.87
C MET A 33 0.65 3.60 -2.23
N GLN A 34 1.42 3.65 -3.33
CA GLN A 34 0.89 3.29 -4.65
C GLN A 34 0.45 1.82 -4.77
N CYS A 35 1.19 0.90 -4.16
CA CYS A 35 0.86 -0.52 -4.28
C CYS A 35 -0.42 -0.87 -3.51
N VAL A 36 -0.68 -0.25 -2.35
CA VAL A 36 -1.95 -0.43 -1.63
C VAL A 36 -3.09 0.37 -2.24
N MET A 37 -2.84 1.59 -2.73
CA MET A 37 -3.87 2.39 -3.44
C MET A 37 -4.40 1.64 -4.66
N LYS A 38 -3.51 1.14 -5.53
CA LYS A 38 -3.90 0.31 -6.68
C LYS A 38 -4.67 -0.95 -6.27
N TRP A 39 -4.30 -1.57 -5.15
CA TRP A 39 -5.00 -2.73 -4.62
C TRP A 39 -6.41 -2.39 -4.16
N LEU A 40 -6.57 -1.28 -3.41
CA LEU A 40 -7.86 -0.79 -2.95
C LEU A 40 -8.75 -0.33 -4.09
N GLU A 41 -8.19 0.35 -5.10
CA GLU A 41 -8.89 0.73 -6.33
C GLU A 41 -9.36 -0.51 -7.10
N SER A 42 -8.54 -1.55 -7.20
CA SER A 42 -8.93 -2.83 -7.81
C SER A 42 -10.04 -3.55 -7.03
N GLN A 43 -10.25 -3.20 -5.77
CA GLN A 43 -11.29 -3.75 -4.90
C GLN A 43 -12.49 -2.81 -4.71
N GLN A 44 -12.70 -1.80 -5.58
CA GLN A 44 -13.76 -0.80 -5.43
C GLN A 44 -15.19 -1.36 -5.24
N ASN A 45 -15.45 -2.61 -5.62
CA ASN A 45 -16.75 -3.28 -5.50
C ASN A 45 -16.78 -4.38 -4.39
N VAL A 46 -15.67 -4.58 -3.69
CA VAL A 46 -15.48 -5.60 -2.64
C VAL A 46 -15.05 -4.89 -1.36
N LYS A 47 -15.34 -5.47 -0.19
CA LYS A 47 -14.84 -4.92 1.08
C LYS A 47 -13.32 -4.76 0.99
N GLN A 48 -12.84 -3.53 1.13
CA GLN A 48 -11.41 -3.24 1.14
C GLN A 48 -10.74 -4.10 2.23
N GLU A 49 -9.83 -4.99 1.81
CA GLU A 49 -9.17 -5.94 2.70
C GLU A 49 -7.65 -5.94 2.52
N CYS A 50 -6.95 -6.21 3.61
CA CYS A 50 -5.50 -6.31 3.63
C CYS A 50 -5.03 -7.47 2.74
N PRO A 51 -4.09 -7.28 1.82
CA PRO A 51 -3.62 -8.34 0.94
C PRO A 51 -2.87 -9.47 1.67
N LEU A 52 -2.38 -9.22 2.89
CA LEU A 52 -1.65 -10.22 3.69
C LEU A 52 -2.57 -11.00 4.64
N CYS A 53 -3.44 -10.30 5.39
CA CYS A 53 -4.28 -10.95 6.41
C CYS A 53 -5.78 -10.99 6.09
N ARG A 54 -6.21 -10.40 4.96
CA ARG A 54 -7.63 -10.26 4.54
C ARG A 54 -8.54 -9.59 5.56
N GLN A 55 -7.99 -8.95 6.60
CA GLN A 55 -8.78 -8.13 7.51
C GLN A 55 -9.24 -6.86 6.80
N ALA A 56 -10.35 -6.28 7.26
CA ALA A 56 -10.84 -5.00 6.77
C ALA A 56 -9.71 -3.97 6.76
N TRP A 57 -9.40 -3.44 5.58
CA TRP A 57 -8.38 -2.46 5.40
C TRP A 57 -8.83 -1.14 6.03
N GLY A 58 -7.94 -0.55 6.80
CA GLY A 58 -8.07 0.80 7.29
C GLY A 58 -6.67 1.38 7.43
N PHE A 59 -6.50 2.63 6.99
CA PHE A 59 -5.24 3.33 7.21
C PHE A 59 -5.04 3.54 8.71
N ARG A 60 -3.83 3.24 9.17
CA ARG A 60 -3.38 3.60 10.51
C ARG A 60 -2.88 5.04 10.41
N GLU A 61 -3.76 5.96 10.79
CA GLU A 61 -3.40 7.34 11.07
C GLU A 61 -2.67 7.35 12.41
N GLU A 62 -1.45 7.90 12.43
CA GLU A 62 -0.68 8.17 13.65
C GLU A 62 -0.82 9.63 14.07
#